data_AF-A0A067CWV0-F1
#
_entry.id   AF-A0A067CWV0-F1
#
_cell.length_a   1.000
_cell.length_b   1.000
_cell.length_c   1.000
_cell.angle_alpha   90.00
_cell.angle_beta   90.00
_cell.angle_gamma   90.00
#
_symmetry.space_group_name_H-M   'P 1'
#
loop_
_entity.id
_entity.type
_entity.pdbx_description
1 polymer ?
#
loop_
_entity_poly.entity_id
_entity_poly.type
_entity_poly.pdbx_seq_one_letter_code
_entity_poly.pdbx_strand_id
1 'polypeptide(L)'
;MSWHGGRPCTDVLQLDAQRVTDIDGLEWNPTEKPRLLDENEIRMRYGTWALTPTSLAGLDSFHRRQLRRLLGIFYPNTLGDVALYKRCKSVPLSEIVARQRWRLLGHVLRLKKDVPANIAAARFFAAPEAPRFLGRTKITLPIVLHRDLQSLTPPQSLASLEDLNKLRSFAADRDAWKESTE
;
A
#
# COMPACT_ATOMS: atom_id res chain seq x y z
N MET A 1 -53.00 19.55 -33.60
CA MET A 1 -51.67 20.20 -33.66
C MET A 1 -50.62 19.12 -33.76
N SER A 2 -49.73 19.29 -34.73
CA SER A 2 -48.81 18.30 -35.31
C SER A 2 -47.62 17.94 -34.43
N TRP A 3 -47.08 16.76 -34.73
CA TRP A 3 -45.83 16.17 -34.29
C TRP A 3 -44.58 17.03 -34.56
N HIS A 4 -43.54 16.82 -33.75
CA HIS A 4 -42.09 16.67 -34.06
C HIS A 4 -41.34 16.96 -32.75
N GLY A 5 -40.38 16.21 -32.25
CA GLY A 5 -39.61 15.06 -32.72
C GLY A 5 -38.43 14.96 -31.75
N GLY A 6 -38.15 13.77 -31.23
CA GLY A 6 -36.98 13.55 -30.38
C GLY A 6 -35.69 13.78 -31.16
N ARG A 7 -34.65 14.29 -30.48
CA ARG A 7 -33.26 14.07 -30.84
C ARG A 7 -32.34 14.04 -29.61
N PRO A 8 -31.19 13.33 -29.73
CA PRO A 8 -30.44 12.73 -28.64
C PRO A 8 -29.39 13.67 -28.06
N CYS A 9 -29.04 13.46 -26.80
CA CYS A 9 -27.89 14.09 -26.17
C CYS A 9 -26.63 13.32 -26.60
N THR A 10 -26.02 13.75 -27.71
CA THR A 10 -24.64 13.43 -28.08
C THR A 10 -23.92 14.74 -28.31
N ASP A 11 -23.38 15.33 -27.24
CA ASP A 11 -22.32 16.32 -27.38
C ASP A 11 -21.00 15.63 -27.02
N VAL A 12 -20.39 15.13 -28.08
CA VAL A 12 -18.98 14.75 -28.15
C VAL A 12 -18.21 16.07 -28.15
N LEU A 13 -17.62 16.43 -27.00
CA LEU A 13 -16.62 17.48 -26.97
C LEU A 13 -15.33 16.93 -27.58
N GLN A 14 -15.08 17.35 -28.83
CA GLN A 14 -13.77 17.40 -29.45
C GLN A 14 -12.78 18.11 -28.49
N LEU A 15 -11.78 17.37 -28.04
CA LEU A 15 -10.53 17.94 -27.54
C LEU A 15 -9.41 17.45 -28.44
N ASP A 16 -8.78 18.45 -29.05
CA ASP A 16 -7.81 18.40 -30.13
C ASP A 16 -6.66 17.41 -29.90
N ALA A 17 -6.55 16.48 -30.84
CA ALA A 17 -5.42 15.58 -31.02
C ALA A 17 -4.28 16.34 -31.71
N GLN A 18 -3.49 17.12 -30.96
CA GLN A 18 -2.21 17.68 -31.46
C GLN A 18 -1.38 18.29 -30.32
N ARG A 19 -0.78 17.44 -29.46
CA ARG A 19 0.46 17.75 -28.71
C ARG A 19 0.97 16.59 -27.84
N VAL A 20 1.33 15.44 -28.42
CA VAL A 20 2.36 14.54 -27.83
C VAL A 20 3.02 13.74 -28.97
N THR A 21 3.86 14.40 -29.75
CA THR A 21 4.86 13.72 -30.60
C THR A 21 6.18 14.42 -30.32
N ASP A 22 6.83 14.01 -29.22
CA ASP A 22 8.22 14.32 -28.90
C ASP A 22 8.68 13.36 -27.79
N ILE A 23 8.70 12.05 -28.10
CA ILE A 23 9.52 11.06 -27.38
C ILE A 23 10.07 10.07 -28.43
N ASP A 24 10.79 10.59 -29.41
CA ASP A 24 11.68 9.79 -30.25
C ASP A 24 13.03 9.71 -29.54
N GLY A 25 13.38 8.54 -29.02
CA GLY A 25 14.69 8.35 -28.38
C GLY A 25 14.91 7.11 -27.50
N LEU A 26 13.93 6.22 -27.33
CA LEU A 26 14.21 4.88 -26.75
C LEU A 26 13.90 3.80 -27.77
N GLU A 27 14.92 3.45 -28.54
CA GLU A 27 14.96 2.27 -29.39
C GLU A 27 14.77 1.02 -28.51
N TRP A 28 13.65 0.34 -28.69
CA TRP A 28 13.36 -0.93 -28.01
C TRP A 28 14.30 -2.01 -28.56
N ASN A 29 15.27 -2.45 -27.74
CA ASN A 29 16.19 -3.53 -28.11
C ASN A 29 15.59 -4.90 -27.68
N PRO A 30 15.21 -5.80 -28.60
CA PRO A 30 14.55 -7.07 -28.29
C PRO A 30 15.45 -8.09 -27.56
N THR A 31 16.76 -7.84 -27.46
CA THR A 31 17.74 -8.82 -26.95
C THR A 31 18.01 -8.70 -25.45
N GLU A 32 17.59 -7.63 -24.80
CA GLU A 32 17.58 -7.54 -23.34
C GLU A 32 16.33 -8.26 -22.82
N LYS A 33 16.49 -9.52 -22.38
CA LYS A 33 15.41 -10.21 -21.67
C LYS A 33 15.02 -9.35 -20.46
N PRO A 34 13.82 -8.74 -20.41
CA PRO A 34 13.36 -8.14 -19.18
C PRO A 34 13.29 -9.27 -18.17
N ARG A 35 14.04 -9.15 -17.07
CA ARG A 35 13.82 -10.01 -15.90
C ARG A 35 12.34 -9.85 -15.57
N LEU A 36 11.57 -10.92 -15.80
CA LEU A 36 10.19 -11.04 -15.38
C LEU A 36 10.17 -10.98 -13.85
N LEU A 37 10.26 -9.77 -13.31
CA LEU A 37 9.70 -9.49 -12.01
C LEU A 37 8.20 -9.61 -12.24
N ASP A 38 7.65 -10.71 -11.73
CA ASP A 38 6.24 -11.05 -11.71
C ASP A 38 5.40 -9.76 -11.59
N GLU A 39 4.45 -9.53 -12.49
CA GLU A 39 3.62 -8.32 -12.52
C GLU A 39 2.93 -8.08 -11.16
N ASN A 40 2.80 -9.14 -10.35
CA ASN A 40 2.34 -9.09 -8.96
C ASN A 40 3.33 -8.40 -8.01
N GLU A 41 4.64 -8.49 -8.23
CA GLU A 41 5.68 -7.85 -7.40
C GLU A 41 5.73 -6.33 -7.62
N ILE A 42 5.52 -5.87 -8.86
CA ILE A 42 5.54 -4.44 -9.21
C ILE A 42 4.26 -3.74 -8.71
N ARG A 43 3.10 -4.40 -8.79
CA ARG A 43 1.83 -3.83 -8.29
C ARG A 43 1.82 -3.65 -6.76
N MET A 44 2.55 -4.49 -6.02
CA MET A 44 2.65 -4.42 -4.56
C MET A 44 3.47 -3.23 -4.05
N ARG A 45 4.31 -2.60 -4.87
CA ARG A 45 5.25 -1.56 -4.42
C ARG A 45 4.68 -0.14 -4.36
N TYR A 46 3.70 0.22 -5.19
CA TYR A 46 3.30 1.63 -5.36
C TYR A 46 1.87 1.97 -4.88
N GLY A 47 0.95 0.99 -4.77
CA GLY A 47 -0.46 1.25 -4.41
C GLY A 47 -0.91 0.79 -3.02
N THR A 48 -0.07 0.05 -2.30
CA THR A 48 -0.51 -0.79 -1.17
C THR A 48 -0.50 -0.06 0.18
N TRP A 49 -0.02 1.19 0.18
CA TRP A 49 0.18 2.04 1.36
C TRP A 49 -1.11 2.60 1.95
N ALA A 50 -2.13 2.77 1.11
CA ALA A 50 -3.41 3.40 1.46
C ALA A 50 -4.56 2.38 1.54
N LEU A 51 -4.27 1.10 1.72
CA LEU A 51 -5.31 0.08 1.82
C LEU A 51 -6.08 0.23 3.13
N THR A 52 -7.41 0.22 3.02
CA THR A 52 -8.29 0.16 4.18
C THR A 52 -8.30 -1.26 4.77
N PRO A 53 -8.65 -1.44 6.05
CA PRO A 53 -8.81 -2.77 6.64
C PRO A 53 -9.74 -3.68 5.82
N THR A 54 -10.81 -3.11 5.27
CA THR A 54 -11.75 -3.83 4.40
C THR A 54 -11.09 -4.29 3.11
N SER A 55 -10.26 -3.44 2.50
CA SER A 55 -9.49 -3.80 1.30
C SER A 55 -8.47 -4.91 1.59
N LEU A 56 -7.80 -4.85 2.75
CA LEU A 56 -6.86 -5.90 3.20
C LEU A 56 -7.58 -7.25 3.43
N ALA A 57 -8.75 -7.23 4.07
CA ALA A 57 -9.56 -8.43 4.27
C ALA A 57 -10.03 -9.05 2.94
N GLY A 58 -10.39 -8.19 1.97
CA GLY A 58 -10.71 -8.63 0.60
C GLY A 58 -9.53 -9.29 -0.10
N LEU A 59 -8.32 -8.74 0.07
CA LEU A 59 -7.08 -9.30 -0.47
C LEU A 59 -6.78 -10.68 0.13
N ASP A 60 -6.94 -10.85 1.43
CA ASP A 60 -6.76 -12.14 2.10
C ASP A 60 -7.83 -13.16 1.69
N SER A 61 -9.07 -12.73 1.44
CA SER A 61 -10.13 -13.60 0.90
C SER A 61 -9.78 -14.10 -0.50
N PHE A 62 -9.31 -13.20 -1.37
CA PHE A 62 -8.84 -13.55 -2.71
C PHE A 62 -7.68 -14.55 -2.65
N HIS A 63 -6.67 -14.30 -1.81
CA HIS A 63 -5.52 -15.18 -1.63
C HIS A 63 -5.96 -16.59 -1.18
N ARG A 64 -6.78 -16.68 -0.12
CA ARG A 64 -7.31 -17.95 0.38
C ARG A 64 -8.11 -18.71 -0.69
N ARG A 65 -8.86 -18.00 -1.55
CA ARG A 65 -9.59 -18.62 -2.67
C ARG A 65 -8.63 -19.25 -3.68
N GLN A 66 -7.52 -18.58 -4.01
CA GLN A 66 -6.52 -19.16 -4.91
C GLN A 66 -5.84 -20.39 -4.29
N LEU A 67 -5.45 -20.33 -3.01
CA LEU A 67 -4.83 -21.46 -2.31
C LEU A 67 -5.75 -22.69 -2.27
N ARG A 68 -7.05 -22.49 -2.00
CA ARG A 68 -8.03 -23.60 -2.01
C ARG A 68 -8.17 -24.24 -3.39
N ARG A 69 -8.16 -23.44 -4.46
CA ARG A 69 -8.18 -23.95 -5.84
C ARG A 69 -6.93 -24.77 -6.17
N LEU A 70 -5.75 -24.27 -5.79
CA LEU A 70 -4.48 -24.98 -6.01
C LEU A 70 -4.42 -26.32 -5.26
N LEU A 71 -5.02 -26.39 -4.06
CA LEU A 71 -5.11 -27.62 -3.28
C LEU A 71 -6.28 -28.54 -3.69
N GLY A 72 -7.10 -28.14 -4.67
CA GLY A 72 -8.29 -28.91 -5.09
C GLY A 72 -9.37 -29.04 -4.01
N ILE A 73 -9.46 -28.09 -3.07
CA ILE A 73 -10.43 -28.12 -1.98
C ILE A 73 -11.74 -27.50 -2.48
N PHE A 74 -12.71 -28.35 -2.72
CA PHE A 74 -14.08 -27.97 -3.08
C PHE A 74 -15.06 -28.41 -2.00
N TYR A 75 -16.20 -27.72 -1.93
CA TYR A 75 -17.34 -28.16 -1.14
C TYR A 75 -17.70 -29.62 -1.47
N PRO A 76 -18.05 -30.49 -0.49
CA PRO A 76 -18.33 -30.20 0.92
C PRO A 76 -17.10 -30.18 1.83
N ASN A 77 -15.91 -30.46 1.31
CA ASN A 77 -14.68 -30.49 2.09
C ASN A 77 -14.26 -29.07 2.47
N THR A 78 -14.22 -28.78 3.77
CA THR A 78 -13.80 -27.47 4.30
C THR A 78 -12.48 -27.60 5.03
N LEU A 79 -11.57 -26.67 4.75
CA LEU A 79 -10.31 -26.52 5.47
C LEU A 79 -10.28 -25.14 6.10
N GLY A 80 -10.04 -25.10 7.42
CA GLY A 80 -9.90 -23.87 8.18
C GLY A 80 -8.74 -23.01 7.68
N ASP A 81 -8.83 -21.70 7.86
CA ASP A 81 -7.86 -20.74 7.31
C ASP A 81 -6.43 -20.95 7.84
N VAL A 82 -6.29 -21.21 9.15
CA VAL A 82 -4.99 -21.47 9.78
C VAL A 82 -4.34 -22.74 9.20
N ALA A 83 -5.14 -23.79 9.01
CA ALA A 83 -4.66 -25.04 8.43
C ALA A 83 -4.29 -24.89 6.95
N LEU A 84 -5.04 -24.07 6.20
CA LEU A 84 -4.74 -23.73 4.80
C LEU A 84 -3.36 -23.06 4.67
N TYR A 85 -3.11 -22.02 5.46
CA TYR A 85 -1.83 -21.30 5.45
C TYR A 85 -0.67 -22.18 5.92
N LYS A 86 -0.88 -22.98 6.98
CA LYS A 86 0.13 -23.93 7.48
C LYS A 86 0.50 -24.98 6.44
N ARG A 87 -0.47 -25.48 5.66
CA ARG A 87 -0.25 -26.46 4.60
C ARG A 87 0.49 -25.87 3.40
N CYS A 88 0.16 -24.64 3.03
CA CYS A 88 0.83 -23.93 1.93
C CYS A 88 2.17 -23.30 2.33
N LYS A 89 2.52 -23.28 3.62
CA LYS A 89 3.65 -22.53 4.18
C LYS A 89 3.63 -21.06 3.73
N SER A 90 2.44 -20.50 3.57
CA SER A 90 2.22 -19.12 3.14
C SER A 90 1.61 -18.31 4.27
N VAL A 91 1.78 -16.99 4.20
CA VAL A 91 1.20 -16.02 5.14
C VAL A 91 0.10 -15.21 4.45
N PRO A 92 -0.86 -14.64 5.22
CA PRO A 92 -1.82 -13.69 4.69
C PRO A 92 -1.15 -12.54 3.94
N LEU A 93 -1.81 -12.03 2.90
CA LEU A 93 -1.25 -10.92 2.12
C LEU A 93 -1.25 -9.64 2.93
N SER A 94 -2.23 -9.45 3.83
CA SER A 94 -2.26 -8.31 4.75
C SER A 94 -1.02 -8.19 5.62
N GLU A 95 -0.47 -9.31 6.10
CA GLU A 95 0.77 -9.36 6.88
C GLU A 95 1.99 -8.97 6.02
N ILE A 96 2.06 -9.46 4.78
CA ILE A 96 3.13 -9.08 3.83
C ILE A 96 3.09 -7.56 3.60
N VAL A 97 1.89 -7.01 3.42
CA VAL A 97 1.68 -5.58 3.23
C VAL A 97 2.08 -4.78 4.48
N ALA A 98 1.77 -5.26 5.68
CA ALA A 98 2.22 -4.65 6.93
C ALA A 98 3.76 -4.66 7.04
N ARG A 99 4.39 -5.79 6.74
CA ARG A 99 5.86 -5.94 6.77
C ARG A 99 6.54 -5.04 5.74
N GLN A 100 6.00 -4.92 4.53
CA GLN A 100 6.52 -3.98 3.53
C GLN A 100 6.36 -2.52 3.99
N ARG A 101 5.22 -2.20 4.60
CA ARG A 101 4.98 -0.87 5.19
C ARG A 101 6.04 -0.51 6.21
N TRP A 102 6.36 -1.46 7.09
CA TRP A 102 7.39 -1.30 8.09
C TRP A 102 8.80 -1.19 7.52
N ARG A 103 9.15 -2.02 6.54
CA ARG A 103 10.46 -1.96 5.88
C ARG A 103 10.72 -0.60 5.24
N LEU A 104 9.71 0.01 4.61
CA LEU A 104 9.83 1.37 4.07
C LEU A 104 9.92 2.41 5.18
N LEU A 105 9.08 2.33 6.22
CA LEU A 105 9.16 3.27 7.33
C LEU A 105 10.56 3.27 7.95
N GLY A 106 11.13 2.09 8.18
CA GLY A 106 12.50 1.97 8.70
C GLY A 106 13.53 2.56 7.74
N HIS A 107 13.34 2.43 6.43
CA HIS A 107 14.20 3.09 5.45
C HIS A 107 14.10 4.62 5.54
N VAL A 108 12.89 5.18 5.64
CA VAL A 108 12.66 6.63 5.79
C VAL A 108 13.25 7.16 7.09
N LEU A 109 13.10 6.44 8.21
CA LEU A 109 13.61 6.86 9.51
C LEU A 109 15.15 6.89 9.58
N ARG A 110 15.82 6.03 8.81
CA ARG A 110 17.29 5.96 8.69
C ARG A 110 17.89 6.95 7.69
N LEU A 111 17.06 7.52 6.82
CA LEU A 111 17.52 8.58 5.91
C LEU A 111 17.85 9.85 6.69
N LYS A 112 18.70 10.69 6.10
CA LYS A 112 19.06 11.99 6.66
C LYS A 112 17.80 12.86 6.86
N LYS A 113 17.86 13.78 7.83
CA LYS A 113 16.70 14.61 8.24
C LYS A 113 16.30 15.68 7.20
N ASP A 114 17.21 16.01 6.29
CA ASP A 114 17.04 16.94 5.17
C ASP A 114 16.28 16.33 3.98
N VAL A 115 16.09 15.01 3.96
CA VAL A 115 15.35 14.34 2.88
C VAL A 115 13.86 14.71 2.96
N PRO A 116 13.19 15.02 1.82
CA PRO A 116 11.79 15.44 1.80
C PRO A 116 10.83 14.50 2.54
N ALA A 117 11.04 13.19 2.46
CA ALA A 117 10.23 12.20 3.17
C ALA A 117 10.32 12.33 4.70
N ASN A 118 11.53 12.61 5.21
CA ASN A 118 11.77 12.76 6.64
C ASN A 118 11.25 14.10 7.17
N ILE A 119 11.40 15.16 6.37
CA ILE A 119 10.79 16.48 6.62
C ILE A 119 9.26 16.35 6.68
N ALA A 120 8.65 15.65 5.73
CA ALA A 120 7.20 15.44 5.69
C ALA A 120 6.70 14.65 6.92
N ALA A 121 7.43 13.61 7.33
CA ALA A 121 7.11 12.86 8.54
C ALA A 121 7.19 13.75 9.79
N ALA A 122 8.27 14.53 9.95
CA ALA A 122 8.42 15.42 11.09
C ALA A 122 7.33 16.50 11.14
N ARG A 123 6.96 17.09 9.99
CA ARG A 123 5.87 18.08 9.89
C ARG A 123 4.51 17.51 10.25
N PHE A 124 4.25 16.25 9.91
CA PHE A 124 2.97 15.62 10.21
C PHE A 124 2.74 15.44 11.72
N PHE A 125 3.79 15.11 12.47
CA PHE A 125 3.72 14.91 13.92
C PHE A 125 4.08 16.14 14.75
N ALA A 126 4.45 17.24 14.10
CA ALA A 126 4.64 18.53 14.77
C ALA A 126 3.30 19.06 15.30
N ALA A 127 3.35 19.92 16.32
CA ALA A 127 2.16 20.59 16.82
C ALA A 127 1.51 21.37 15.66
N PRO A 128 0.17 21.25 15.46
CA PRO A 128 -0.50 21.91 14.37
C PRO A 128 -0.46 23.42 14.59
N GLU A 129 0.09 24.17 13.63
CA GLU A 129 0.11 25.64 13.66
C GLU A 129 -1.29 26.25 13.49
N ALA A 130 -2.21 25.51 12.86
CA ALA A 130 -3.58 25.92 12.55
C ALA A 130 -4.60 24.96 13.16
N PRO A 131 -5.85 25.41 13.42
CA PRO A 131 -6.91 24.53 13.89
C PRO A 131 -7.13 23.37 12.91
N ARG A 132 -7.29 22.16 13.45
CA ARG A 132 -7.54 20.96 12.65
C ARG A 132 -8.90 21.06 11.98
N PHE A 133 -8.98 20.64 10.72
CA PHE A 133 -10.25 20.55 10.00
C PHE A 133 -11.22 19.61 10.73
N LEU A 134 -12.43 20.08 11.05
CA LEU A 134 -13.43 19.37 11.87
C LEU A 134 -14.26 18.32 11.11
N GLY A 135 -13.76 17.82 9.97
CA GLY A 135 -14.44 16.82 9.16
C GLY A 135 -13.94 15.39 9.37
N ARG A 136 -14.47 14.46 8.57
CA ARG A 136 -14.01 13.07 8.53
C ARG A 136 -12.50 13.02 8.27
N THR A 137 -11.76 12.46 9.22
CA THR A 137 -10.33 12.22 9.07
C THR A 137 -10.10 11.27 7.89
N LYS A 138 -9.38 11.75 6.88
CA LYS A 138 -8.95 10.89 5.76
C LYS A 138 -8.01 9.82 6.31
N ILE A 139 -8.08 8.62 5.76
CA ILE A 139 -7.10 7.58 6.07
C ILE A 139 -5.78 8.03 5.44
N THR A 140 -4.86 8.53 6.28
CA THR A 140 -3.53 8.95 5.86
C THR A 140 -2.49 7.89 6.22
N LEU A 141 -1.37 7.90 5.51
CA LEU A 141 -0.26 6.96 5.74
C LEU A 141 0.16 6.88 7.21
N PRO A 142 0.32 7.99 7.97
CA PRO A 142 0.71 7.91 9.39
C PRO A 142 -0.33 7.22 10.28
N ILE A 143 -1.63 7.37 9.99
CA ILE A 143 -2.71 6.69 10.73
C ILE A 143 -2.67 5.19 10.47
N VAL A 144 -2.43 4.80 9.23
CA VAL A 144 -2.27 3.40 8.83
C VAL A 144 -1.06 2.79 9.50
N LEU A 145 0.09 3.48 9.47
CA LEU A 145 1.33 3.06 10.12
C LEU A 145 1.17 2.97 11.64
N HIS A 146 0.45 3.91 12.27
CA HIS A 146 0.17 3.86 13.69
C HIS A 146 -0.66 2.62 14.08
N ARG A 147 -1.65 2.25 13.27
CA ARG A 147 -2.42 1.02 13.49
C ARG A 147 -1.55 -0.22 13.34
N ASP A 148 -0.72 -0.28 12.30
CA ASP A 148 0.20 -1.40 12.10
C ASP A 148 1.15 -1.52 13.30
N LEU A 149 1.63 -0.40 13.83
CA LEU A 149 2.50 -0.36 15.01
C LEU A 149 1.87 -0.87 16.29
N GLN A 150 0.57 -0.59 16.49
CA GLN A 150 -0.16 -1.14 17.62
C GLN A 150 -0.35 -2.65 17.54
N SER A 151 -0.26 -3.24 16.34
CA SER A 151 -0.37 -4.68 16.15
C SER A 151 0.95 -5.44 16.37
N LEU A 152 2.08 -4.74 16.51
CA LEU A 152 3.38 -5.35 16.78
C LEU A 152 3.55 -5.70 18.26
N THR A 153 4.48 -6.63 18.52
CA THR A 153 4.90 -7.00 19.88
C THR A 153 6.39 -6.67 20.04
N PRO A 154 6.78 -5.71 20.91
CA PRO A 154 5.93 -4.83 21.72
C PRO A 154 5.23 -3.74 20.89
N PRO A 155 4.05 -3.26 21.33
CA PRO A 155 3.31 -2.23 20.62
C PRO A 155 4.05 -0.89 20.68
N GLN A 156 4.13 -0.18 19.55
CA GLN A 156 4.73 1.16 19.51
C GLN A 156 3.71 2.24 19.13
N SER A 157 4.01 3.48 19.50
CA SER A 157 3.21 4.66 19.18
C SER A 157 3.89 5.50 18.11
N LEU A 158 3.06 6.18 17.32
CA LEU A 158 3.41 7.24 16.36
C LEU A 158 2.37 8.33 16.50
N ALA A 159 2.26 8.94 17.69
CA ALA A 159 1.29 10.01 17.94
C ALA A 159 1.98 11.37 18.08
N SER A 160 3.21 11.39 18.60
CA SER A 160 3.96 12.59 18.90
C SER A 160 5.31 12.66 18.16
N LEU A 161 5.90 13.85 18.12
CA LEU A 161 7.27 14.03 17.65
C LEU A 161 8.30 13.27 18.51
N GLU A 162 8.03 13.13 19.81
CA GLU A 162 8.86 12.35 20.73
C GLU A 162 8.84 10.87 20.36
N ASP A 163 7.65 10.32 20.08
CA ASP A 163 7.47 8.94 19.61
C ASP A 163 8.27 8.70 18.33
N LEU A 164 8.24 9.65 17.39
CA LEU A 164 9.00 9.56 16.15
C LEU A 164 10.52 9.53 16.41
N ASN A 165 11.02 10.28 17.39
CA ASN A 165 12.44 10.25 17.75
C ASN A 165 12.82 8.93 18.45
N LYS A 166 11.96 8.37 19.31
CA LYS A 166 12.15 7.03 19.90
C LYS A 166 12.21 5.96 18.82
N LEU A 167 11.33 6.04 17.83
CA LEU A 167 11.33 5.14 16.68
C LEU A 167 12.56 5.29 15.80
N ARG A 168 13.12 6.50 15.66
CA ARG A 168 14.39 6.69 14.96
C ARG A 168 15.55 6.00 15.67
N SER A 169 15.64 6.12 17.00
CA SER A 169 16.67 5.39 17.75
C SER A 169 16.49 3.88 17.65
N PHE A 170 15.25 3.39 17.67
CA PHE A 170 14.96 1.97 17.48
C PHE A 170 15.32 1.49 16.05
N ALA A 171 14.97 2.28 15.03
CA ALA A 171 15.26 1.98 13.63
C ALA A 171 16.76 2.03 13.27
N ALA A 172 17.59 2.67 14.10
CA ALA A 172 19.03 2.68 13.90
C ALA A 172 19.63 1.27 14.06
N ASP A 173 19.07 0.47 14.95
CA ASP A 173 19.38 -0.94 15.06
C ASP A 173 18.64 -1.74 13.98
N ARG A 174 19.41 -2.26 13.02
CA ARG A 174 18.84 -2.99 11.88
C ARG A 174 18.31 -4.36 12.28
N ASP A 175 18.92 -5.01 13.28
CA ASP A 175 18.59 -6.37 13.64
C ASP A 175 17.39 -6.39 14.57
N ALA A 176 17.33 -5.48 15.56
CA ALA A 176 16.13 -5.26 16.36
C ALA A 176 14.92 -4.83 15.50
N TRP A 177 15.14 -4.01 14.47
CA TRP A 177 14.08 -3.60 13.54
C TRP A 177 13.54 -4.75 12.68
N LYS A 178 14.37 -5.74 12.35
CA LYS A 178 13.93 -6.94 11.61
C LYS A 178 13.14 -7.86 12.54
N GLU A 179 13.67 -8.14 13.73
CA GLU A 179 13.05 -9.02 14.71
C GLU A 179 11.65 -8.55 15.11
N SER A 180 11.42 -7.23 15.18
CA SER A 180 10.09 -6.70 15.46
C SER A 180 9.05 -6.92 14.34
N THR A 181 9.43 -7.49 13.20
CA THR A 181 8.55 -7.65 12.02
C THR A 181 8.55 -8.99 11.32
N GLU A 182 9.31 -9.93 11.86
CA GLU A 182 9.28 -11.33 11.44
C GLU A 182 8.30 -12.11 12.30
#